data_AF-S3XB98-F1
#
_entry.id   AF-S3XB98-F1
#
_cell.length_a   1.000
_cell.length_b   1.000
_cell.length_c   1.000
_cell.angle_alpha   90.00
_cell.angle_beta   90.00
_cell.angle_gamma   90.00
#
_symmetry.space_group_name_H-M   'P 1'
#
loop_
_entity.id
_entity.type
_entity.pdbx_description
1 polymer ?
#
loop_
_entity_poly.entity_id
_entity_poly.type
_entity_poly.pdbx_seq_one_letter_code
_entity_poly.pdbx_strand_id
1 'polypeptide(L)'
;MPDPIFGTWTGQSGYDAGVRLLEQGLPDAVFAASDLMALGMMRAFSEAGVRVPDDVSIVGFDDHEFAQQFTPPLTTVRQDFEALGARCLEVLFANSEEAVLTAPIRPRLLVRESTRLRGKESS
;
A
#
# COMPACT_ATOMS: atom_id res chain seq x y z
N MET A 1 2.73 13.12 12.85
CA MET A 1 2.00 12.22 11.93
C MET A 1 0.70 11.86 12.63
N PRO A 2 -0.44 11.81 11.92
CA PRO A 2 -1.69 11.33 12.51
C PRO A 2 -1.55 9.88 12.97
N ASP A 3 -2.38 9.46 13.93
CA ASP A 3 -2.40 8.08 14.41
C ASP A 3 -2.86 7.13 13.28
N PRO A 4 -2.24 5.94 13.14
CA PRO A 4 -2.63 4.99 12.12
C PRO A 4 -4.01 4.41 12.39
N ILE A 5 -4.78 4.18 11.33
CA ILE A 5 -6.00 3.38 11.38
C ILE A 5 -5.59 1.92 11.18
N PHE A 6 -5.81 1.09 12.20
CA PHE A 6 -5.50 -0.33 12.14
C PHE A 6 -6.55 -1.11 11.35
N GLY A 7 -6.10 -1.93 10.41
CA GLY A 7 -6.91 -2.87 9.64
C GLY A 7 -6.42 -4.32 9.80
N THR A 8 -6.95 -5.22 8.98
CA THR A 8 -6.71 -6.67 9.08
C THR A 8 -6.17 -7.28 7.79
N TRP A 9 -5.53 -6.47 6.94
CA TRP A 9 -4.97 -6.87 5.64
C TRP A 9 -6.02 -7.26 4.58
N THR A 10 -7.30 -7.07 4.88
CA THR A 10 -8.42 -7.39 3.98
C THR A 10 -8.94 -6.16 3.26
N GLY A 11 -9.52 -6.37 2.07
CA GLY A 11 -10.25 -5.32 1.36
C GLY A 11 -11.39 -4.71 2.19
N GLN A 12 -12.12 -5.52 2.96
CA GLN A 12 -13.16 -4.99 3.84
C GLN A 12 -12.60 -4.03 4.89
N SER A 13 -11.49 -4.38 5.56
CA SER A 13 -10.87 -3.48 6.52
C SER A 13 -10.34 -2.17 5.90
N GLY A 14 -9.91 -2.23 4.64
CA GLY A 14 -9.56 -1.04 3.86
C GLY A 14 -10.76 -0.16 3.52
N TYR A 15 -11.89 -0.77 3.17
CA TYR A 15 -13.16 -0.08 2.94
C TYR A 15 -13.63 0.64 4.21
N ASP A 16 -13.67 -0.07 5.34
CA ASP A 16 -14.11 0.50 6.63
C ASP A 16 -13.19 1.67 7.06
N ALA A 17 -11.88 1.55 6.83
CA ALA A 17 -10.93 2.64 7.05
C ALA A 17 -11.19 3.83 6.12
N GLY A 18 -11.53 3.59 4.85
CA GLY A 18 -11.93 4.63 3.90
C GLY A 18 -13.17 5.39 4.35
N VAL A 19 -14.21 4.68 4.80
CA VAL A 19 -15.43 5.27 5.37
C VAL A 19 -15.09 6.17 6.56
N ARG A 20 -14.25 5.68 7.48
CA ARG A 20 -13.80 6.48 8.63
C ARG A 20 -13.06 7.75 8.23
N LEU A 21 -12.22 7.71 7.19
CA LEU A 21 -11.52 8.91 6.70
C LEU A 21 -12.48 9.93 6.09
N LEU A 22 -13.54 9.47 5.41
CA LEU A 22 -14.58 10.36 4.89
C LEU A 22 -15.31 11.11 6.01
N GLU A 23 -15.53 10.46 7.16
CA GLU A 23 -16.17 11.08 8.34
C GLU A 23 -15.23 12.04 9.09
N GLN A 24 -13.93 11.72 9.15
CA GLN A 24 -12.93 12.45 9.95
C GLN A 24 -12.24 13.58 9.17
N GLY A 25 -12.41 13.62 7.85
CA GLY A 25 -11.75 14.55 6.95
C GLY A 25 -10.71 13.84 6.07
N LEU A 26 -10.82 14.06 4.76
CA LEU A 26 -9.99 13.40 3.77
C LEU A 26 -8.55 13.95 3.80
N PRO A 27 -7.51 13.11 3.97
CA PRO A 27 -6.12 13.56 3.88
C PRO A 27 -5.72 13.77 2.41
N ASP A 28 -4.59 14.45 2.17
CA ASP A 28 -4.03 14.58 0.83
C ASP A 28 -3.55 13.26 0.24
N ALA A 29 -3.11 12.33 1.10
CA ALA A 29 -2.61 11.02 0.71
C ALA A 29 -2.78 9.96 1.80
N VAL A 30 -2.88 8.70 1.39
CA VAL A 30 -2.89 7.53 2.26
C VAL A 30 -1.83 6.53 1.82
N PHE A 31 -1.12 5.96 2.80
CA PHE A 31 -0.30 4.77 2.62
C PHE A 31 -1.04 3.58 3.26
N ALA A 32 -1.52 2.66 2.44
CA ALA A 32 -2.19 1.44 2.87
C ALA A 32 -1.17 0.32 3.09
N ALA A 33 -1.36 -0.46 4.14
CA ALA A 33 -0.44 -1.53 4.51
C ALA A 33 -0.41 -2.70 3.51
N SER A 34 -1.41 -2.84 2.64
CA SER A 34 -1.43 -3.77 1.51
C SER A 34 -2.26 -3.23 0.35
N ASP A 35 -2.03 -3.77 -0.84
CA ASP A 35 -2.79 -3.44 -2.04
C ASP A 35 -4.27 -3.84 -1.91
N LEU A 36 -4.60 -4.92 -1.18
CA LEU A 36 -5.99 -5.30 -0.94
C LEU A 36 -6.72 -4.28 -0.06
N MET A 37 -6.06 -3.77 0.98
CA MET A 37 -6.62 -2.67 1.78
C MET A 37 -6.78 -1.40 0.95
N ALA A 38 -5.80 -1.08 0.09
CA ALA A 38 -5.90 0.05 -0.84
C ALA A 38 -7.11 -0.09 -1.76
N LEU A 39 -7.36 -1.29 -2.32
CA LEU A 39 -8.52 -1.56 -3.18
C LEU A 39 -9.84 -1.30 -2.45
N GLY A 40 -9.97 -1.79 -1.22
CA GLY A 40 -11.15 -1.56 -0.39
C GLY A 40 -11.39 -0.07 -0.12
N MET A 41 -10.32 0.66 0.18
CA MET A 41 -10.37 2.10 0.42
C MET A 41 -10.76 2.87 -0.85
N MET A 42 -10.18 2.52 -2.00
CA MET A 42 -10.55 3.08 -3.30
C MET A 42 -12.01 2.85 -3.63
N ARG A 43 -12.57 1.69 -3.26
CA ARG A 43 -14.00 1.42 -3.40
C ARG A 43 -14.84 2.35 -2.52
N ALA A 44 -14.49 2.53 -1.23
CA ALA A 44 -15.21 3.45 -0.35
C ALA A 44 -15.18 4.89 -0.88
N PHE A 45 -14.03 5.34 -1.37
CA PHE A 45 -13.88 6.67 -1.97
C PHE A 45 -14.70 6.80 -3.26
N SER A 46 -14.66 5.81 -4.15
CA SER A 46 -15.47 5.81 -5.37
C SER A 46 -16.97 5.87 -5.08
N GLU A 47 -17.46 5.14 -4.08
CA GLU A 47 -18.87 5.16 -3.67
C GLU A 47 -19.28 6.53 -3.10
N ALA A 48 -18.35 7.26 -2.49
CA ALA A 48 -18.54 8.60 -1.97
C ALA A 48 -18.25 9.73 -2.99
N GLY A 49 -17.89 9.38 -4.23
CA GLY A 49 -17.53 10.35 -5.28
C GLY A 49 -16.16 11.03 -5.09
N VAL A 50 -15.33 10.53 -4.18
CA VAL A 50 -13.95 10.97 -3.97
C VAL A 50 -13.05 10.37 -5.03
N ARG A 51 -12.30 11.22 -5.74
CA ARG A 51 -11.44 10.82 -6.86
C ARG A 51 -10.02 10.53 -6.38
N VAL A 52 -9.51 9.38 -6.80
CA VAL A 52 -8.09 9.03 -6.68
C VAL A 52 -7.48 9.22 -8.07
N PRO A 53 -6.37 9.98 -8.25
CA PRO A 53 -5.54 10.65 -7.23
C PRO A 53 -5.94 12.11 -6.92
N ASP A 54 -6.99 12.63 -7.57
CA ASP A 54 -7.28 14.07 -7.58
C ASP A 54 -7.60 14.63 -6.19
N ASP A 55 -8.49 13.97 -5.46
CA ASP A 55 -8.95 14.40 -4.13
C ASP A 55 -8.11 13.74 -3.02
N VAL A 56 -7.57 12.54 -3.24
CA VAL A 56 -6.64 11.85 -2.35
C VAL A 56 -5.73 10.93 -3.15
N SER A 57 -4.42 10.95 -2.88
CA SER A 57 -3.47 9.98 -3.44
C SER A 57 -3.40 8.71 -2.59
N ILE A 58 -3.23 7.54 -3.21
CA ILE A 58 -3.12 6.27 -2.49
C ILE A 58 -1.88 5.51 -2.95
N VAL A 59 -1.08 5.07 -1.98
CA VAL A 59 0.00 4.12 -2.16
C VAL A 59 -0.35 2.83 -1.43
N GLY A 60 -0.26 1.70 -2.12
CA GLY A 60 -0.35 0.37 -1.51
C GLY A 60 1.01 -0.25 -1.19
N PHE A 61 0.98 -1.53 -0.89
CA PHE A 61 2.14 -2.34 -0.54
C PHE A 61 1.91 -3.78 -1.04
N ASP A 62 2.98 -4.47 -1.43
CA ASP A 62 3.07 -5.84 -1.98
C ASP A 62 3.27 -5.90 -3.51
N ASP A 63 2.60 -5.03 -4.28
CA ASP A 63 2.41 -5.17 -5.74
C ASP A 63 1.68 -6.47 -6.13
N HIS A 64 0.46 -6.61 -5.62
CA HIS A 64 -0.48 -7.66 -5.98
C HIS A 64 -0.60 -7.77 -7.52
N GLU A 65 -0.79 -8.99 -8.02
CA GLU A 65 -0.86 -9.28 -9.47
C GLU A 65 -1.89 -8.44 -10.25
N PHE A 66 -2.86 -7.86 -9.55
CA PHE A 66 -3.95 -7.05 -10.11
C PHE A 66 -3.78 -5.55 -9.88
N ALA A 67 -2.71 -5.10 -9.22
CA ALA A 67 -2.51 -3.69 -8.87
C ALA A 67 -2.50 -2.77 -10.10
N GLN A 68 -2.06 -3.25 -11.26
CA GLN A 68 -2.10 -2.52 -12.54
C GLN A 68 -3.51 -2.42 -13.14
N GLN A 69 -4.41 -3.32 -12.74
CA GLN A 69 -5.78 -3.41 -13.23
C GLN A 69 -6.76 -2.68 -12.31
N PHE A 70 -6.28 -2.12 -11.20
CA PHE A 70 -7.11 -1.23 -10.36
C PHE A 70 -7.50 0.01 -11.17
N THR A 71 -8.55 0.69 -10.75
CA THR A 71 -9.03 1.92 -11.40
C THR A 71 -9.01 3.07 -10.40
N PRO A 72 -8.04 4.00 -10.48
CA PRO A 72 -6.85 3.98 -11.34
C PRO A 72 -5.81 2.89 -10.96
N PRO A 73 -4.85 2.55 -11.84
CA PRO A 73 -3.73 1.67 -11.52
C PRO A 73 -2.98 2.10 -10.25
N LEU A 74 -2.76 1.16 -9.33
CA LEU A 74 -2.28 1.44 -7.98
C LEU A 74 -0.75 1.62 -7.92
N THR A 75 -0.30 2.77 -7.43
CA THR A 75 1.08 2.99 -6.98
C THR A 75 1.33 2.12 -5.75
N THR A 76 2.40 1.35 -5.75
CA THR A 76 2.63 0.36 -4.68
C THR A 76 4.11 0.10 -4.46
N VAL A 77 4.46 -0.31 -3.25
CA VAL A 77 5.80 -0.78 -2.90
C VAL A 77 5.86 -2.28 -3.15
N ARG A 78 6.52 -2.68 -4.24
CA ARG A 78 6.79 -4.09 -4.55
C ARG A 78 7.81 -4.65 -3.59
N GLN A 79 7.44 -5.73 -2.91
CA GLN A 79 8.38 -6.57 -2.19
C GLN A 79 8.93 -7.67 -3.12
N ASP A 80 10.22 -7.98 -3.00
CA ASP A 80 10.81 -9.09 -3.73
C ASP A 80 10.62 -10.39 -2.93
N PHE A 81 9.39 -10.93 -3.00
CA PHE A 81 9.01 -12.16 -2.29
C PHE A 81 9.77 -13.38 -2.79
N GLU A 82 10.21 -13.38 -4.05
CA GLU A 82 11.04 -14.45 -4.62
C GLU A 82 12.42 -14.46 -3.96
N ALA A 83 13.08 -13.30 -3.89
CA ALA A 83 14.34 -13.16 -3.16
C ALA A 83 14.17 -13.51 -1.68
N LEU A 84 13.06 -13.12 -1.05
CA LEU A 84 12.78 -13.45 0.35
C LEU A 84 12.65 -14.95 0.56
N GLY A 85 11.88 -15.63 -0.29
CA GLY A 85 11.70 -17.08 -0.25
C GLY A 85 13.03 -17.81 -0.44
N ALA A 86 13.84 -17.41 -1.42
CA ALA A 86 15.17 -17.99 -1.66
C ALA A 86 16.08 -17.86 -0.43
N ARG A 87 16.12 -16.67 0.19
CA ARG A 87 16.91 -16.43 1.41
C ARG A 87 16.42 -17.25 2.61
N CYS A 88 15.10 -17.40 2.78
CA CYS A 88 14.54 -18.25 3.83
C CYS A 88 14.99 -19.71 3.65
N LEU A 89 15.03 -20.22 2.41
CA LEU A 89 15.52 -21.57 2.12
C LEU A 89 17.02 -21.72 2.35
N GLU A 90 17.83 -20.73 1.99
CA GLU A 90 19.27 -20.72 2.28
C GLU A 90 19.54 -20.88 3.78
N VAL A 91 18.83 -20.12 4.63
CA VAL A 91 18.92 -20.22 6.10
C VAL A 91 18.49 -21.60 6.58
N LEU A 92 17.36 -22.10 6.08
CA LEU A 92 16.82 -23.40 6.48
C LEU A 92 17.80 -24.54 6.15
N PHE A 93 18.43 -24.51 4.96
CA PHE A 93 19.38 -25.54 4.54
C PHE A 93 20.76 -25.40 5.18
N ALA A 94 21.16 -24.19 5.59
CA ALA A 94 22.42 -23.96 6.29
C ALA A 94 22.49 -24.71 7.64
N ASN A 95 21.35 -25.11 8.23
CA ASN A 95 21.28 -25.88 9.49
C ASN A 95 22.15 -25.30 10.62
N SER A 96 22.39 -23.99 10.63
CA SER A 96 23.20 -23.31 11.63
C SER A 96 22.33 -22.36 12.45
N GLU A 97 22.44 -22.43 13.78
CA GLU A 97 21.77 -21.50 14.70
C GLU A 97 22.21 -20.03 14.52
N GLU A 98 23.32 -19.80 13.80
CA GLU A 98 23.91 -18.48 13.54
C GLU A 98 23.58 -17.89 12.16
N ALA A 99 22.79 -18.57 11.32
CA ALA A 99 22.41 -18.05 9.99
C ALA A 99 21.41 -16.89 10.12
N VAL A 100 21.93 -15.68 10.35
CA VAL A 100 21.15 -14.45 10.40
C VAL A 100 21.24 -13.76 9.05
N LEU A 101 20.09 -13.61 8.37
CA LEU A 101 19.98 -12.72 7.21
C LEU A 101 20.08 -11.27 7.69
N THR A 102 21.24 -10.64 7.49
CA THR A 102 21.47 -9.25 7.94
C THR A 102 21.23 -8.22 6.83
N ALA A 103 21.26 -8.64 5.57
CA ALA A 103 21.04 -7.74 4.44
C ALA A 103 19.55 -7.62 4.12
N PRO A 104 18.95 -6.41 4.19
CA PRO A 104 17.55 -6.22 3.84
C PRO A 104 17.34 -6.37 2.34
N ILE A 105 16.26 -7.05 1.97
CA ILE A 105 15.78 -7.08 0.59
C ILE A 105 15.18 -5.72 0.28
N ARG A 106 15.77 -5.02 -0.70
CA ARG A 106 15.37 -3.66 -1.02
C ARG A 106 14.02 -3.66 -1.76
N PRO A 107 12.98 -3.03 -1.20
CA PRO A 107 11.72 -2.89 -1.93
C PRO A 107 11.87 -1.88 -3.07
N ARG A 108 10.94 -1.93 -4.03
CA ARG A 108 10.87 -0.98 -5.15
C ARG A 108 9.53 -0.28 -5.16
N LEU A 109 9.55 1.05 -5.23
CA LEU A 109 8.32 1.82 -5.46
C LEU A 109 7.97 1.78 -6.96
N LEU A 110 6.78 1.30 -7.27
CA LEU A 110 6.22 1.32 -8.61
C LEU A 110 5.18 2.43 -8.68
N VAL A 111 5.58 3.56 -9.25
CA VAL A 111 4.71 4.74 -9.42
C VAL A 111 3.71 4.49 -10.54
N ARG A 112 2.42 4.70 -10.25
CA ARG A 112 1.30 4.56 -11.18
C ARG A 112 0.30 5.71 -10.98
N GLU A 113 -0.89 5.58 -11.56
CA GLU A 113 -1.89 6.67 -11.67
C GLU A 113 -2.63 6.97 -10.36
N SER A 114 -2.57 6.11 -9.34
CA SER A 114 -3.20 6.39 -8.04
C SER A 114 -2.49 7.45 -7.17
N THR A 115 -1.38 8.03 -7.63
CA THR A 115 -0.69 9.11 -6.92
C THR A 115 -0.46 10.31 -7.83
N ARG A 116 -0.45 11.50 -7.23
CA ARG A 116 -0.02 12.72 -7.90
C ARG A 116 0.80 13.60 -6.95
N LEU A 117 1.70 14.38 -7.53
CA LEU A 117 2.33 15.48 -6.79
C LEU A 117 1.30 16.60 -6.60
N ARG A 118 1.09 17.01 -5.35
CA ARG A 118 0.40 18.27 -5.07
C ARG A 118 1.45 19.38 -5.04
N GLY A 119 1.33 20.35 -5.94
CA GLY A 119 2.12 21.58 -5.85
C GLY A 119 1.81 22.28 -4.53
N LYS A 120 2.81 22.82 -3.85
CA LYS A 120 2.56 23.71 -2.71
C LYS A 120 1.76 24.90 -3.24
N GLU A 121 0.50 25.04 -2.82
CA GLU A 121 -0.19 26.31 -3.02
C GLU A 121 0.65 27.38 -2.33
N SER A 122 1.13 28.35 -3.11
CA SER A 122 1.77 29.54 -2.56
C SER A 122 0.69 30.33 -1.83
N SER A 123 0.70 30.25 -0.50
CA SER A 123 0.08 31.26 0.37
C SER A 123 0.98 32.49 0.44
#